data_AF-A0A537ZTM9-F1
#
_entry.id   AF-A0A537ZTM9-F1
#
_cell.length_a   1.000
_cell.length_b   1.000
_cell.length_c   1.000
_cell.angle_alpha   90.00
_cell.angle_beta   90.00
_cell.angle_gamma   90.00
#
_symmetry.space_group_name_H-M   'P 1'
#
loop_
_entity.id
_entity.type
_entity.pdbx_description
1 polymer ?
#
loop_
_entity_poly.entity_id
_entity_poly.type
_entity_poly.pdbx_seq_one_letter_code
_entity_poly.pdbx_strand_id
1 'polypeptide(L)'
;MSDRDLQEQLTKYLTDVHSIEEQALVQLRRAPEIAGDPEISEAFSQHLHETERQEERIRELLAAADAKPSMAKDVAGKAGGMGMLLFAKFQPDTPGKLVAHAYSYEHMELAAYELLRRAAERAGQPEVVSAARHIGDEERRMAGRLESVFDRAVEASLREVDPDDLTEQLRKYLADAHAIEMQAIQMLERAPKITEPESLAQLYEEHLDETRGHERRVSERLEAIGGSTSLLTDAGMRLGALNWGGFFQAQPDTPAKLAGFAYAF
;
A
#
# COMPACT_ATOMS: atom_id res chain seq x y z
N MET A 1 -23.87 -13.91 7.50
CA MET A 1 -23.62 -13.96 6.04
C MET A 1 -24.01 -15.35 5.56
N SER A 2 -24.68 -15.45 4.42
CA SER A 2 -24.93 -16.75 3.78
C SER A 2 -23.65 -17.27 3.12
N ASP A 3 -23.59 -18.57 2.81
CA ASP A 3 -22.46 -19.16 2.05
C ASP A 3 -22.27 -18.47 0.69
N ARG A 4 -23.36 -18.01 0.07
CA ARG A 4 -23.31 -17.25 -1.18
C ARG A 4 -22.62 -15.89 -0.98
N ASP A 5 -22.96 -15.16 0.09
CA ASP A 5 -22.34 -13.87 0.40
C ASP A 5 -20.84 -14.02 0.69
N LEU A 6 -20.43 -15.12 1.34
CA LEU A 6 -19.02 -15.42 1.63
C LEU A 6 -18.23 -15.72 0.35
N GLN A 7 -18.81 -16.48 -0.58
CA GLN A 7 -18.19 -16.75 -1.87
C GLN A 7 -18.06 -15.48 -2.72
N GLU A 8 -19.10 -14.66 -2.78
CA GLU A 8 -19.06 -13.38 -3.49
C GLU A 8 -18.02 -12.43 -2.89
N GLN A 9 -17.90 -12.36 -1.56
CA GLN A 9 -16.85 -11.58 -0.90
C GLN A 9 -15.45 -12.13 -1.18
N LEU A 10 -15.29 -13.46 -1.22
CA LEU A 10 -14.00 -14.08 -1.53
C LEU A 10 -13.55 -13.75 -2.96
N THR A 11 -14.45 -13.80 -3.94
CA THR A 11 -14.13 -13.41 -5.32
C THR A 11 -13.68 -11.95 -5.37
N LYS A 12 -14.32 -11.04 -4.62
CA LYS A 12 -13.87 -9.64 -4.54
C LYS A 12 -12.44 -9.53 -4.01
N TYR A 13 -12.12 -10.21 -2.91
CA TYR A 13 -10.74 -10.20 -2.38
C TYR A 13 -9.73 -10.79 -3.34
N LEU A 14 -10.07 -11.86 -4.09
CA LEU A 14 -9.21 -12.39 -5.15
C LEU A 14 -9.00 -11.37 -6.27
N THR A 15 -10.04 -10.65 -6.69
CA THR A 15 -9.93 -9.57 -7.68
C THR A 15 -9.08 -8.41 -7.17
N ASP A 16 -9.23 -8.06 -5.88
CA ASP A 16 -8.44 -7.00 -5.25
C ASP A 16 -6.94 -7.37 -5.20
N VAL A 17 -6.57 -8.57 -4.75
CA VAL A 17 -5.15 -8.97 -4.75
C VAL A 17 -4.60 -9.14 -6.16
N HIS A 18 -5.38 -9.67 -7.12
CA HIS A 18 -4.95 -9.74 -8.53
C HIS A 18 -4.61 -8.36 -9.08
N SER A 19 -5.46 -7.40 -8.78
CA SER A 19 -5.29 -6.00 -9.14
C SER A 19 -4.01 -5.39 -8.51
N ILE A 20 -3.75 -5.68 -7.24
CA ILE A 20 -2.53 -5.25 -6.54
C ILE A 20 -1.29 -5.81 -7.25
N GLU A 21 -1.26 -7.11 -7.54
CA GLU A 21 -0.14 -7.78 -8.23
C GLU A 21 0.14 -7.18 -9.61
N GLU A 22 -0.90 -6.95 -10.43
CA GLU A 22 -0.75 -6.31 -11.74
C GLU A 22 -0.10 -4.93 -11.64
N GLN A 23 -0.38 -4.18 -10.56
CA GLN A 23 0.22 -2.89 -10.32
C GLN A 23 1.65 -2.97 -9.81
N ALA A 24 1.93 -3.88 -8.88
CA ALA A 24 3.29 -4.17 -8.43
C ALA A 24 4.20 -4.44 -9.64
N LEU A 25 3.75 -5.27 -10.59
CA LEU A 25 4.49 -5.58 -11.82
C LEU A 25 4.84 -4.35 -12.67
N VAL A 26 3.97 -3.34 -12.75
CA VAL A 26 4.28 -2.10 -13.49
C VAL A 26 5.42 -1.35 -12.85
N GLN A 27 5.46 -1.28 -11.53
CA GLN A 27 6.50 -0.57 -10.77
C GLN A 27 7.81 -1.37 -10.75
N LEU A 28 7.73 -2.67 -10.49
CA LEU A 28 8.88 -3.57 -10.36
C LEU A 28 9.67 -3.72 -11.66
N ARG A 29 9.04 -3.54 -12.82
CA ARG A 29 9.77 -3.50 -14.11
C ARG A 29 10.73 -2.31 -14.24
N ARG A 30 10.51 -1.23 -13.49
CA ARG A 30 11.36 -0.01 -13.51
C ARG A 30 12.22 0.15 -12.27
N ALA A 31 11.83 -0.48 -11.16
CA ALA A 31 12.51 -0.33 -9.87
C ALA A 31 14.02 -0.68 -9.92
N PRO A 32 14.48 -1.75 -10.61
CA PRO A 32 15.90 -2.07 -10.70
C PRO A 32 16.75 -0.97 -11.34
N GLU A 33 16.19 -0.19 -12.28
CA GLU A 33 16.87 0.92 -12.96
C GLU A 33 17.00 2.15 -12.06
N ILE A 34 16.02 2.36 -11.18
CA ILE A 34 15.95 3.51 -10.24
C ILE A 34 16.75 3.22 -8.95
N ALA A 35 16.95 1.95 -8.62
CA ALA A 35 17.55 1.49 -7.37
C ALA A 35 18.91 2.13 -7.04
N GLY A 36 19.74 2.46 -8.05
CA GLY A 36 21.02 3.15 -7.85
C GLY A 36 22.07 2.38 -7.02
N ASP A 37 21.78 1.14 -6.62
CA ASP A 37 22.64 0.24 -5.85
C ASP A 37 22.42 -1.21 -6.31
N PRO A 38 23.49 -2.02 -6.47
CA PRO A 38 23.38 -3.39 -6.96
C PRO A 38 22.53 -4.32 -6.07
N GLU A 39 22.60 -4.20 -4.75
CA GLU A 39 21.84 -5.08 -3.84
C GLU A 39 20.36 -4.71 -3.83
N ILE A 40 20.05 -3.41 -3.89
CA ILE A 40 18.66 -2.93 -4.03
C ILE A 40 18.08 -3.38 -5.38
N SER A 41 18.86 -3.25 -6.47
CA SER A 41 18.45 -3.66 -7.81
C SER A 41 18.17 -5.16 -7.90
N GLU A 42 19.01 -5.98 -7.25
CA GLU A 42 18.83 -7.42 -7.16
C GLU A 42 17.57 -7.78 -6.36
N ALA A 43 17.32 -7.13 -5.22
CA ALA A 43 16.13 -7.36 -4.41
C ALA A 43 14.84 -7.12 -5.24
N PHE A 44 14.78 -6.03 -6.00
CA PHE A 44 13.64 -5.75 -6.89
C PHE A 44 13.55 -6.71 -8.07
N SER A 45 14.68 -7.12 -8.65
CA SER A 45 14.69 -8.10 -9.75
C SER A 45 14.20 -9.47 -9.30
N GLN A 46 14.62 -9.93 -8.11
CA GLN A 46 14.10 -11.18 -7.52
C GLN A 46 12.61 -11.07 -7.25
N HIS A 47 12.18 -9.96 -6.67
CA HIS A 47 10.78 -9.75 -6.32
C HIS A 47 9.88 -9.65 -7.56
N LEU A 48 10.33 -9.01 -8.66
CA LEU A 48 9.61 -9.02 -9.93
C LEU A 48 9.27 -10.45 -10.40
N HIS A 49 10.21 -11.39 -10.30
CA HIS A 49 9.94 -12.78 -10.67
C HIS A 49 9.02 -13.49 -9.68
N GLU A 50 9.05 -13.13 -8.38
CA GLU A 50 8.09 -13.60 -7.38
C GLU A 50 6.68 -13.13 -7.74
N THR A 51 6.49 -11.82 -7.91
CA THR A 51 5.23 -11.17 -8.31
C THR A 51 4.66 -11.72 -9.61
N GLU A 52 5.48 -12.03 -10.62
CA GLU A 52 4.99 -12.65 -11.86
C GLU A 52 4.33 -14.03 -11.60
N ARG A 53 4.90 -14.83 -10.69
CA ARG A 53 4.30 -16.13 -10.31
C ARG A 53 3.09 -15.97 -9.41
N GLN A 54 3.10 -14.98 -8.53
CA GLN A 54 1.99 -14.66 -7.63
C GLN A 54 0.76 -14.24 -8.45
N GLU A 55 0.96 -13.30 -9.37
CA GLU A 55 -0.06 -12.84 -10.31
C GLU A 55 -0.64 -14.00 -11.14
N GLU A 56 0.22 -14.86 -11.70
CA GLU A 56 -0.21 -16.04 -12.45
C GLU A 56 -1.08 -16.95 -11.56
N ARG A 57 -0.64 -17.22 -10.33
CA ARG A 57 -1.35 -18.07 -9.39
C ARG A 57 -2.71 -17.51 -9.01
N ILE A 58 -2.81 -16.20 -8.76
CA ILE A 58 -4.09 -15.56 -8.43
C ILE A 58 -5.02 -15.57 -9.64
N ARG A 59 -4.51 -15.33 -10.85
CA ARG A 59 -5.29 -15.40 -12.09
C ARG A 59 -5.90 -16.80 -12.28
N GLU A 60 -5.15 -17.87 -12.03
CA GLU A 60 -5.67 -19.24 -12.08
C GLU A 60 -6.82 -19.46 -11.07
N LEU A 61 -6.66 -18.98 -9.83
CA LEU A 61 -7.68 -19.11 -8.79
C LEU A 61 -8.95 -18.33 -9.13
N LEU A 62 -8.82 -17.14 -9.72
CA LEU A 62 -9.94 -16.36 -10.23
C LEU A 62 -10.68 -17.09 -11.36
N ALA A 63 -9.96 -17.60 -12.35
CA ALA A 63 -10.56 -18.36 -13.44
C ALA A 63 -11.30 -19.61 -12.94
N ALA A 64 -10.75 -20.31 -11.95
CA ALA A 64 -11.38 -21.46 -11.31
C ALA A 64 -12.65 -21.08 -10.51
N ALA A 65 -12.69 -19.87 -9.94
CA ALA A 65 -13.88 -19.35 -9.25
C ALA A 65 -14.99 -18.97 -10.24
N ASP A 66 -14.66 -18.35 -11.38
CA ASP A 66 -15.61 -17.93 -12.42
C ASP A 66 -16.22 -19.11 -13.18
N ALA A 67 -15.47 -20.19 -13.36
CA ALA A 67 -15.96 -21.41 -14.02
C ALA A 67 -17.08 -22.13 -13.24
N LYS A 68 -17.33 -21.76 -11.98
CA LYS A 68 -18.37 -22.37 -11.14
C LYS A 68 -19.75 -21.76 -11.48
N PRO A 69 -20.77 -22.56 -11.87
CA PRO A 69 -22.09 -22.05 -12.31
C PRO A 69 -22.83 -21.18 -11.29
N SER A 70 -22.52 -21.31 -10.00
CA SER A 70 -23.09 -20.51 -8.91
C SER A 70 -22.51 -19.09 -8.81
N MET A 71 -21.36 -18.83 -9.42
CA MET A 71 -20.64 -17.53 -9.41
C MET A 71 -20.79 -16.77 -10.73
N ALA A 72 -21.01 -17.50 -11.83
CA ALA A 72 -21.03 -16.97 -13.20
C ALA A 72 -22.16 -15.97 -13.54
N LYS A 73 -23.14 -15.74 -12.65
CA LYS A 73 -24.29 -14.88 -12.95
C LYS A 73 -24.18 -13.42 -12.52
N ASP A 74 -23.30 -13.06 -11.59
CA ASP A 74 -23.31 -11.70 -10.99
C ASP A 74 -21.94 -10.97 -11.01
N VAL A 75 -20.89 -11.53 -11.62
CA VAL A 75 -19.56 -10.88 -11.72
C VAL A 75 -19.41 -10.03 -13.01
N ALA A 76 -20.45 -9.98 -13.85
CA ALA A 76 -20.46 -9.18 -15.07
C ALA A 76 -20.55 -7.67 -14.78
N GLY A 77 -19.39 -7.08 -14.53
CA GLY A 77 -19.14 -5.64 -14.59
C GLY A 77 -19.56 -4.86 -13.35
N LYS A 78 -18.59 -4.63 -12.43
CA LYS A 78 -18.44 -3.34 -11.71
C LYS A 78 -17.29 -3.23 -10.69
N ALA A 79 -16.48 -4.25 -10.40
CA ALA A 79 -15.53 -4.17 -9.27
C ALA A 79 -14.04 -3.97 -9.62
N GLY A 80 -13.60 -4.16 -10.87
CA GLY A 80 -12.16 -4.27 -11.18
C GLY A 80 -11.39 -2.99 -11.49
N GLY A 81 -11.89 -1.78 -11.19
CA GLY A 81 -11.29 -0.55 -11.74
C GLY A 81 -11.22 0.69 -10.85
N MET A 82 -11.81 0.68 -9.65
CA MET A 82 -11.85 1.86 -8.78
C MET A 82 -10.91 1.80 -7.58
N GLY A 83 -10.27 0.66 -7.33
CA GLY A 83 -9.41 0.44 -6.15
C GLY A 83 -8.09 1.22 -6.17
N MET A 84 -7.64 1.74 -7.32
CA MET A 84 -6.21 1.99 -7.50
C MET A 84 -5.86 3.29 -8.23
N LEU A 85 -6.15 4.42 -7.59
CA LEU A 85 -5.59 5.73 -7.96
C LEU A 85 -4.55 6.25 -6.95
N LEU A 86 -4.33 5.52 -5.87
CA LEU A 86 -3.59 5.97 -4.69
C LEU A 86 -2.08 5.80 -4.85
N PHE A 87 -1.63 4.62 -5.29
CA PHE A 87 -0.20 4.29 -5.39
C PHE A 87 0.44 4.67 -6.73
N ALA A 88 -0.32 4.64 -7.84
CA ALA A 88 0.18 4.93 -9.19
C ALA A 88 0.68 6.37 -9.41
N LYS A 89 0.44 7.29 -8.47
CA LYS A 89 0.90 8.69 -8.55
C LYS A 89 2.26 8.92 -7.88
N PHE A 90 2.74 7.98 -7.05
CA PHE A 90 4.04 8.13 -6.42
C PHE A 90 5.14 7.74 -7.42
N GLN A 91 5.95 8.72 -7.82
CA GLN A 91 7.10 8.50 -8.68
C GLN A 91 8.35 8.75 -7.84
N PRO A 92 8.92 7.70 -7.21
CA PRO A 92 10.11 7.87 -6.41
C PRO A 92 11.25 8.39 -7.27
N ASP A 93 11.81 9.54 -6.88
CA ASP A 93 12.90 10.24 -7.58
C ASP A 93 14.29 9.93 -7.00
N THR A 94 14.34 9.12 -5.93
CA THR A 94 15.57 8.69 -5.26
C THR A 94 15.46 7.23 -4.82
N PRO A 95 16.59 6.50 -4.71
CA PRO A 95 16.63 5.14 -4.15
C PRO A 95 15.92 4.99 -2.80
N GLY A 96 16.10 5.96 -1.91
CA GLY A 96 15.52 5.97 -0.56
C GLY A 96 14.01 6.04 -0.60
N LYS A 97 13.45 6.93 -1.42
CA LYS A 97 11.99 7.00 -1.60
C LYS A 97 11.43 5.78 -2.31
N LEU A 98 12.18 5.18 -3.23
CA LEU A 98 11.78 3.92 -3.88
C LEU A 98 11.66 2.79 -2.86
N VAL A 99 12.69 2.60 -2.03
CA VAL A 99 12.72 1.53 -1.02
C VAL A 99 11.66 1.76 0.06
N ALA A 100 11.48 3.00 0.54
CA ALA A 100 10.43 3.33 1.50
C ALA A 100 9.03 3.07 0.95
N HIS A 101 8.79 3.43 -0.32
CA HIS A 101 7.52 3.18 -0.98
C HIS A 101 7.23 1.69 -1.14
N ALA A 102 8.20 0.94 -1.66
CA ALA A 102 8.08 -0.51 -1.81
C ALA A 102 7.80 -1.17 -0.46
N TYR A 103 8.52 -0.77 0.60
CA TYR A 103 8.35 -1.35 1.93
C TYR A 103 6.92 -1.15 2.48
N SER A 104 6.34 0.03 2.30
CA SER A 104 4.94 0.29 2.64
C SER A 104 3.97 -0.53 1.77
N TYR A 105 4.28 -0.68 0.49
CA TYR A 105 3.50 -1.50 -0.44
C TYR A 105 3.45 -2.96 0.01
N GLU A 106 4.60 -3.57 0.34
CA GLU A 106 4.67 -4.95 0.87
C GLU A 106 3.76 -5.14 2.10
N HIS A 107 3.67 -4.14 2.98
CA HIS A 107 2.81 -4.21 4.16
C HIS A 107 1.32 -4.17 3.78
N MET A 108 0.95 -3.38 2.77
CA MET A 108 -0.40 -3.41 2.21
C MET A 108 -0.73 -4.80 1.63
N GLU A 109 0.19 -5.41 0.88
CA GLU A 109 0.00 -6.75 0.30
C GLU A 109 -0.13 -7.81 1.40
N LEU A 110 0.71 -7.75 2.43
CA LEU A 110 0.61 -8.62 3.62
C LEU A 110 -0.76 -8.54 4.27
N ALA A 111 -1.30 -7.33 4.45
CA ALA A 111 -2.64 -7.14 5.00
C ALA A 111 -3.71 -7.71 4.06
N ALA A 112 -3.62 -7.46 2.75
CA ALA A 112 -4.57 -7.96 1.76
C ALA A 112 -4.60 -9.49 1.71
N TYR A 113 -3.42 -10.14 1.69
CA TYR A 113 -3.31 -11.60 1.71
C TYR A 113 -3.77 -12.22 3.02
N GLU A 114 -3.55 -11.56 4.16
CA GLU A 114 -4.07 -12.03 5.45
C GLU A 114 -5.60 -11.97 5.50
N LEU A 115 -6.22 -10.91 4.96
CA LEU A 115 -7.67 -10.80 4.84
C LEU A 115 -8.23 -11.86 3.88
N LEU A 116 -7.60 -12.05 2.72
CA LEU A 116 -7.96 -13.09 1.75
C LEU A 116 -7.92 -14.48 2.39
N ARG A 117 -6.82 -14.80 3.09
CA ARG A 117 -6.65 -16.08 3.79
C ARG A 117 -7.78 -16.34 4.78
N ARG A 118 -8.11 -15.34 5.62
CA ARG A 118 -9.17 -15.44 6.63
C ARG A 118 -10.56 -15.59 6.01
N ALA A 119 -10.83 -14.92 4.89
CA ALA A 119 -12.08 -15.10 4.14
C ALA A 119 -12.16 -16.50 3.52
N ALA A 120 -11.08 -16.97 2.90
CA ALA A 120 -10.99 -18.29 2.28
C ALA A 120 -11.17 -19.43 3.30
N GLU A 121 -10.64 -19.29 4.51
CA GLU A 121 -10.86 -20.25 5.61
C GLU A 121 -12.34 -20.39 5.97
N ARG A 122 -13.07 -19.26 6.04
CA ARG A 122 -14.51 -19.24 6.34
C ARG A 122 -15.35 -19.77 5.18
N ALA A 123 -14.91 -19.55 3.95
CA ALA A 123 -15.56 -20.04 2.73
C ALA A 123 -15.20 -21.51 2.38
N GLY A 124 -14.35 -22.16 3.19
CA GLY A 124 -13.92 -23.54 2.96
C GLY A 124 -13.12 -23.72 1.66
N GLN A 125 -12.28 -22.76 1.29
CA GLN A 125 -11.47 -22.78 0.05
C GLN A 125 -9.98 -23.07 0.36
N PRO A 126 -9.58 -24.33 0.58
CA PRO A 126 -8.23 -24.67 1.03
C PRO A 126 -7.12 -24.28 0.04
N GLU A 127 -7.39 -24.29 -1.27
CA GLU A 127 -6.43 -23.88 -2.29
C GLU A 127 -6.10 -22.39 -2.21
N VAL A 128 -7.12 -21.54 -1.98
CA VAL A 128 -6.94 -20.10 -1.79
C VAL A 128 -6.22 -19.82 -0.47
N VAL A 129 -6.54 -20.55 0.60
CA VAL A 129 -5.81 -20.45 1.88
C VAL A 129 -4.33 -20.77 1.71
N SER A 130 -4.01 -21.84 0.97
CA SER A 130 -2.62 -22.23 0.70
C SER A 130 -1.88 -21.17 -0.12
N ALA A 131 -2.52 -20.62 -1.15
CA ALA A 131 -1.93 -19.57 -1.97
C ALA A 131 -1.69 -18.30 -1.16
N ALA A 132 -2.71 -17.80 -0.45
CA ALA A 132 -2.59 -16.57 0.34
C ALA A 132 -1.51 -16.68 1.44
N ARG A 133 -1.33 -17.86 2.05
CA ARG A 133 -0.21 -18.09 2.99
C ARG A 133 1.14 -18.05 2.30
N HIS A 134 1.27 -18.74 1.17
CA HIS A 134 2.54 -18.82 0.44
C HIS A 134 3.01 -17.45 -0.05
N ILE A 135 2.09 -16.70 -0.68
CA ILE A 135 2.35 -15.36 -1.21
C ILE A 135 2.61 -14.39 -0.05
N GLY A 136 1.77 -14.39 0.99
CA GLY A 136 2.04 -13.57 2.18
C GLY A 136 3.36 -13.90 2.90
N ASP A 137 3.92 -15.09 2.74
CA ASP A 137 5.27 -15.41 3.22
C ASP A 137 6.38 -14.89 2.29
N GLU A 138 6.14 -14.83 0.98
CA GLU A 138 7.01 -14.15 -0.01
C GLU A 138 7.07 -12.64 0.28
N GLU A 139 5.92 -11.96 0.43
CA GLU A 139 5.88 -10.51 0.72
C GLU A 139 6.56 -10.16 2.04
N ARG A 140 6.43 -11.03 3.05
CA ARG A 140 7.13 -10.83 4.32
C ARG A 140 8.65 -10.91 4.15
N ARG A 141 9.12 -11.81 3.29
CA ARG A 141 10.55 -11.90 2.96
C ARG A 141 10.99 -10.69 2.15
N MET A 142 10.19 -10.21 1.22
CA MET A 142 10.49 -8.99 0.48
C MET A 142 10.61 -7.78 1.40
N ALA A 143 9.65 -7.57 2.30
CA ALA A 143 9.71 -6.53 3.31
C ALA A 143 11.00 -6.62 4.15
N GLY A 144 11.39 -7.82 4.58
CA GLY A 144 12.64 -8.04 5.30
C GLY A 144 13.91 -7.76 4.46
N ARG A 145 13.89 -8.07 3.16
CA ARG A 145 14.99 -7.70 2.24
C ARG A 145 15.11 -6.17 2.13
N LEU A 146 13.99 -5.47 1.95
CA LEU A 146 13.95 -4.01 1.88
C LEU A 146 14.44 -3.35 3.17
N GLU A 147 13.99 -3.84 4.34
CA GLU A 147 14.46 -3.36 5.65
C GLU A 147 15.99 -3.51 5.78
N SER A 148 16.55 -4.64 5.33
CA SER A 148 17.99 -4.90 5.43
C SER A 148 18.86 -3.98 4.56
N VAL A 149 18.28 -3.26 3.59
CA VAL A 149 19.00 -2.37 2.67
C VAL A 149 18.71 -0.89 2.90
N PHE A 150 18.07 -0.51 4.02
CA PHE A 150 17.78 0.91 4.31
C PHE A 150 19.03 1.80 4.35
N ASP A 151 20.12 1.34 4.98
CA ASP A 151 21.37 2.10 5.00
C ASP A 151 21.92 2.32 3.58
N ARG A 152 21.87 1.29 2.73
CA ARG A 152 22.28 1.38 1.33
C ARG A 152 21.38 2.33 0.54
N ALA A 153 20.08 2.33 0.81
CA ALA A 153 19.12 3.21 0.14
C ALA A 153 19.40 4.67 0.48
N VAL A 154 19.77 4.96 1.73
CA VAL A 154 20.23 6.30 2.16
C VAL A 154 21.54 6.65 1.47
N GLU A 155 22.55 5.79 1.51
CA GLU A 155 23.85 6.02 0.86
C GLU A 155 23.70 6.28 -0.64
N ALA A 156 22.90 5.48 -1.35
CA ALA A 156 22.64 5.65 -2.78
C ALA A 156 21.90 6.95 -3.08
N SER A 157 21.00 7.40 -2.20
CA SER A 157 20.29 8.67 -2.35
C SER A 157 21.17 9.89 -2.12
N LEU A 158 22.21 9.76 -1.28
CA LEU A 158 23.11 10.86 -0.92
C LEU A 158 24.37 10.93 -1.78
N ARG A 159 24.65 9.89 -2.58
CA ARG A 159 25.90 9.77 -3.36
C ARG A 159 26.21 10.98 -4.25
N GLU A 160 25.19 11.53 -4.89
CA GLU A 160 25.30 12.68 -5.80
C GLU A 160 24.86 14.00 -5.17
N VAL A 161 24.59 14.02 -3.85
CA VAL A 161 24.18 15.22 -3.12
C VAL A 161 25.43 15.93 -2.59
N ASP A 162 25.58 17.21 -2.93
CA ASP A 162 26.65 18.03 -2.37
C ASP A 162 26.48 18.13 -0.84
N PRO A 163 27.56 18.01 -0.03
CA PRO A 163 27.49 18.20 1.41
C PRO A 163 26.79 19.50 1.84
N ASP A 164 26.93 20.58 1.07
CA ASP A 164 26.29 21.87 1.35
C ASP A 164 24.76 21.84 1.10
N ASP A 165 24.27 20.88 0.32
CA ASP A 165 22.85 20.69 -0.03
C ASP A 165 22.11 19.72 0.91
N LEU A 166 22.79 19.08 1.86
CA LEU A 166 22.17 18.10 2.78
C LEU A 166 20.99 18.67 3.57
N THR A 167 21.08 19.94 3.97
CA THR A 167 19.98 20.61 4.69
C THR A 167 18.75 20.77 3.79
N GLU A 168 18.97 21.09 2.51
CA GLU A 168 17.89 21.22 1.54
C GLU A 168 17.25 19.85 1.24
N GLN A 169 18.07 18.79 1.15
CA GLN A 169 17.55 17.45 1.00
C GLN A 169 16.70 17.02 2.20
N LEU A 170 17.14 17.33 3.43
CA LEU A 170 16.38 17.06 4.65
C LEU A 170 15.03 17.80 4.66
N ARG A 171 14.99 19.05 4.22
CA ARG A 171 13.72 19.80 4.08
C ARG A 171 12.74 19.11 3.15
N LYS A 172 13.21 18.57 2.02
CA LYS A 172 12.37 17.82 1.08
C LYS A 172 11.78 16.56 1.73
N TYR A 173 12.60 15.78 2.44
CA TYR A 173 12.12 14.59 3.16
C TYR A 173 11.11 14.93 4.26
N LEU A 174 11.33 16.00 5.03
CA LEU A 174 10.36 16.47 6.02
C LEU A 174 9.06 16.98 5.37
N ALA A 175 9.14 17.64 4.21
CA ALA A 175 7.96 18.06 3.47
C ALA A 175 7.15 16.87 2.93
N ASP A 176 7.83 15.84 2.41
CA ASP A 176 7.20 14.60 1.97
C ASP A 176 6.53 13.87 3.16
N ALA A 177 7.23 13.76 4.30
CA ALA A 177 6.68 13.17 5.52
C ALA A 177 5.44 13.95 6.03
N HIS A 178 5.50 15.28 6.08
CA HIS A 178 4.36 16.12 6.45
C HIS A 178 3.16 15.87 5.53
N ALA A 179 3.41 15.77 4.21
CA ALA A 179 2.34 15.53 3.25
C ALA A 179 1.71 14.13 3.42
N ILE A 180 2.49 13.11 3.78
CA ILE A 180 2.00 11.78 4.17
C ILE A 180 1.11 11.86 5.41
N GLU A 181 1.57 12.53 6.48
CA GLU A 181 0.78 12.71 7.71
C GLU A 181 -0.54 13.44 7.44
N MET A 182 -0.52 14.47 6.59
CA MET A 182 -1.74 15.17 6.17
C MET A 182 -2.72 14.30 5.40
N GLN A 183 -2.24 13.34 4.61
CA GLN A 183 -3.09 12.36 3.92
C GLN A 183 -3.67 11.35 4.90
N ALA A 184 -2.87 10.86 5.85
CA ALA A 184 -3.32 9.97 6.92
C ALA A 184 -4.40 10.63 7.77
N ILE A 185 -4.22 11.90 8.17
CA ILE A 185 -5.24 12.70 8.90
C ILE A 185 -6.56 12.75 8.12
N GLN A 186 -6.53 13.06 6.83
CA GLN A 186 -7.75 13.14 6.01
C GLN A 186 -8.51 11.81 5.91
N MET A 187 -7.78 10.69 5.93
CA MET A 187 -8.35 9.34 5.97
C MET A 187 -8.95 9.06 7.36
N LEU A 188 -8.16 9.28 8.42
CA LEU A 188 -8.51 9.00 9.81
C LEU A 188 -9.66 9.88 10.33
N GLU A 189 -9.85 11.10 9.84
CA GLU A 189 -11.02 11.94 10.18
C GLU A 189 -12.36 11.40 9.65
N ARG A 190 -12.30 10.48 8.68
CA ARG A 190 -13.47 9.80 8.10
C ARG A 190 -13.63 8.38 8.63
N ALA A 191 -12.52 7.73 8.97
CA ALA A 191 -12.45 6.33 9.39
C ALA A 191 -13.46 5.94 10.50
N PRO A 192 -13.61 6.70 11.62
CA PRO A 192 -14.60 6.40 12.66
C PRO A 192 -16.06 6.47 12.16
N LYS A 193 -16.34 7.31 11.15
CA LYS A 193 -17.70 7.57 10.65
C LYS A 193 -18.20 6.49 9.68
N ILE A 194 -17.28 5.69 9.14
CA ILE A 194 -17.56 4.65 8.13
C ILE A 194 -17.27 3.24 8.64
N THR A 195 -16.96 3.13 9.94
CA THR A 195 -16.63 1.89 10.62
C THR A 195 -17.72 1.55 11.63
N GLU A 196 -18.24 0.33 11.61
CA GLU A 196 -19.33 -0.07 12.51
C GLU A 196 -18.88 -0.45 13.92
N PRO A 197 -17.81 -1.25 14.13
CA PRO A 197 -17.39 -1.60 15.49
C PRO A 197 -16.88 -0.36 16.24
N GLU A 198 -17.51 -0.01 17.36
CA GLU A 198 -17.13 1.12 18.21
C GLU A 198 -15.66 1.03 18.65
N SER A 199 -15.18 -0.18 18.95
CA SER A 199 -13.77 -0.41 19.30
C SER A 199 -12.80 -0.07 18.17
N LEU A 200 -13.20 -0.30 16.91
CA LEU A 200 -12.37 0.03 15.76
C LEU A 200 -12.46 1.53 15.44
N ALA A 201 -13.63 2.14 15.64
CA ALA A 201 -13.78 3.59 15.57
C ALA A 201 -12.87 4.30 16.59
N GLN A 202 -12.85 3.84 17.84
CA GLN A 202 -11.96 4.36 18.88
C GLN A 202 -10.48 4.23 18.51
N LEU A 203 -10.07 3.09 17.94
CA LEU A 203 -8.69 2.90 17.47
C LEU A 203 -8.29 3.92 16.39
N TYR A 204 -9.19 4.24 15.46
CA TYR A 204 -8.93 5.28 14.46
C TYR A 204 -8.92 6.70 15.06
N GLU A 205 -9.71 6.97 16.10
CA GLU A 205 -9.66 8.24 16.83
C GLU A 205 -8.34 8.41 17.59
N GLU A 206 -7.88 7.35 18.26
CA GLU A 206 -6.57 7.32 18.93
C GLU A 206 -5.42 7.53 17.92
N HIS A 207 -5.45 6.81 16.80
CA HIS A 207 -4.46 6.99 15.73
C HIS A 207 -4.53 8.42 15.15
N LEU A 208 -5.72 8.98 14.92
CA LEU A 208 -5.86 10.36 14.43
C LEU A 208 -5.17 11.38 15.34
N ASP A 209 -5.29 11.23 16.65
CA ASP A 209 -4.63 12.12 17.61
C ASP A 209 -3.11 11.97 17.61
N GLU A 210 -2.60 10.74 17.44
CA GLU A 210 -1.18 10.45 17.26
C GLU A 210 -0.64 11.07 15.96
N THR A 211 -1.29 10.82 14.83
CA THR A 211 -0.93 11.34 13.49
C THR A 211 -0.93 12.88 13.48
N ARG A 212 -1.91 13.53 14.12
CA ARG A 212 -1.89 14.99 14.32
C ARG A 212 -0.70 15.45 15.16
N GLY A 213 -0.27 14.64 16.11
CA GLY A 213 0.95 14.88 16.87
C GLY A 213 2.22 14.72 16.02
N HIS A 214 2.25 13.76 15.10
CA HIS A 214 3.36 13.57 14.15
C HIS A 214 3.46 14.74 13.18
N GLU A 215 2.36 15.11 12.53
CA GLU A 215 2.28 16.25 11.61
C GLU A 215 2.86 17.52 12.24
N ARG A 216 2.42 17.89 13.45
CA ARG A 216 2.95 19.06 14.16
C ARG A 216 4.46 18.98 14.39
N ARG A 217 4.97 17.83 14.84
CA ARG A 217 6.41 17.66 15.11
C ARG A 217 7.23 17.75 13.82
N VAL A 218 6.75 17.17 12.72
CA VAL A 218 7.42 17.25 11.41
C VAL A 218 7.41 18.69 10.91
N SER A 219 6.28 19.39 11.04
CA SER A 219 6.12 20.79 10.67
C SER A 219 7.08 21.70 11.46
N GLU A 220 7.11 21.57 12.79
CA GLU A 220 8.05 22.31 13.66
C GLU A 220 9.52 22.05 13.31
N ARG A 221 9.87 20.81 12.94
CA ARG A 221 11.23 20.46 12.52
C ARG A 221 11.59 21.07 11.17
N LEU A 222 10.65 21.07 10.23
CA LEU A 222 10.83 21.70 8.92
C LEU A 222 11.04 23.21 9.08
N GLU A 223 10.23 23.88 9.89
CA GLU A 223 10.38 25.30 10.21
C GLU A 223 11.72 25.61 10.89
N ALA A 224 12.13 24.79 11.86
CA ALA A 224 13.38 24.99 12.61
C ALA A 224 14.63 24.97 11.71
N ILE A 225 14.59 24.25 10.59
CA ILE A 225 15.68 24.22 9.60
C ILE A 225 15.43 25.16 8.42
N GLY A 226 14.44 26.06 8.48
CA GLY A 226 14.17 27.08 7.48
C GLY A 226 13.35 26.62 6.27
N GLY A 227 12.54 25.57 6.41
CA GLY A 227 11.59 25.16 5.38
C GLY A 227 10.46 26.18 5.17
N SER A 228 9.84 26.16 3.98
CA SER A 228 8.79 27.11 3.59
C SER A 228 7.45 26.44 3.36
N THR A 229 6.37 27.23 3.44
CA THR A 229 5.02 26.78 3.08
C THR A 229 4.88 26.37 1.62
N SER A 230 5.72 26.91 0.73
CA SER A 230 5.78 26.50 -0.69
C SER A 230 6.23 25.04 -0.82
N LEU A 231 7.23 24.61 -0.04
CA LEU A 231 7.70 23.22 -0.05
C LEU A 231 6.60 22.25 0.39
N LEU A 232 5.82 22.62 1.41
CA LEU A 232 4.67 21.83 1.85
C LEU A 232 3.59 21.74 0.77
N THR A 233 3.33 22.85 0.08
CA THR A 233 2.35 22.89 -1.02
C THR A 233 2.79 22.00 -2.18
N ASP A 234 4.07 22.07 -2.56
CA ASP A 234 4.64 21.27 -3.64
C ASP A 234 4.62 19.77 -3.31
N ALA A 235 4.98 19.39 -2.09
CA ALA A 235 4.88 18.00 -1.62
C ALA A 235 3.44 17.48 -1.66
N GLY A 236 2.48 18.28 -1.18
CA GLY A 236 1.05 17.95 -1.25
C GLY A 236 0.53 17.78 -2.68
N MET A 237 1.00 18.60 -3.62
CA MET A 237 0.66 18.45 -5.05
C MET A 237 1.25 17.17 -5.66
N ARG A 238 2.50 16.82 -5.33
CA ARG A 238 3.16 15.59 -5.81
C ARG A 238 2.47 14.32 -5.34
N LEU A 239 2.11 14.26 -4.05
CA LEU A 239 1.35 13.13 -3.51
C LEU A 239 -0.11 13.10 -3.99
N GLY A 240 -0.62 14.25 -4.43
CA GLY A 240 -1.97 14.41 -4.99
C GLY A 240 -3.06 14.48 -3.92
N ALA A 241 -4.17 15.14 -4.27
CA ALA A 241 -5.38 15.12 -3.44
C ALA A 241 -6.13 13.80 -3.62
N LEU A 242 -6.31 13.06 -2.52
CA LEU A 242 -7.00 11.79 -2.51
C LEU A 242 -8.42 11.98 -1.97
N ASN A 243 -9.42 11.64 -2.77
CA ASN A 243 -10.82 11.69 -2.32
C ASN A 243 -11.19 10.40 -1.57
N TRP A 244 -10.70 10.28 -0.34
CA TRP A 244 -10.99 9.16 0.55
C TRP A 244 -12.50 8.93 0.77
N GLY A 245 -13.29 10.01 0.80
CA GLY A 245 -14.74 9.92 0.97
C GLY A 245 -15.44 9.20 -0.18
N GLY A 246 -15.12 9.56 -1.43
CA GLY A 246 -15.65 8.87 -2.61
C GLY A 246 -15.09 7.45 -2.78
N PHE A 247 -13.83 7.24 -2.39
CA PHE A 247 -13.17 5.93 -2.47
C PHE A 247 -13.86 4.88 -1.59
N PHE A 248 -14.03 5.16 -0.29
CA PHE A 248 -14.62 4.20 0.63
C PHE A 248 -16.15 4.06 0.48
N GLN A 249 -16.87 5.11 0.07
CA GLN A 249 -18.31 4.99 -0.20
C GLN A 249 -18.63 4.03 -1.36
N ALA A 250 -17.68 3.80 -2.27
CA ALA A 250 -17.85 2.90 -3.41
C ALA A 250 -17.53 1.43 -3.09
N GLN A 251 -17.07 1.11 -1.87
CA GLN A 251 -16.58 -0.23 -1.51
C GLN A 251 -17.52 -0.93 -0.52
N PRO A 252 -17.96 -2.17 -0.79
CA PRO A 252 -18.87 -2.91 0.09
C PRO A 252 -18.21 -3.43 1.39
N ASP A 253 -16.87 -3.41 1.47
CA ASP A 253 -16.03 -3.99 2.54
C ASP A 253 -15.08 -2.97 3.17
N THR A 254 -15.53 -1.72 3.24
CA THR A 254 -14.82 -0.55 3.74
C THR A 254 -14.00 -0.78 5.02
N PRO A 255 -14.50 -1.44 6.09
CA PRO A 255 -13.71 -1.62 7.31
C PRO A 255 -12.43 -2.44 7.10
N ALA A 256 -12.48 -3.49 6.28
CA ALA A 256 -11.32 -4.37 6.03
C ALA A 256 -10.28 -3.67 5.15
N LYS A 257 -10.75 -2.96 4.11
CA LYS A 257 -9.86 -2.18 3.24
C LYS A 257 -9.21 -1.04 4.01
N LEU A 258 -9.97 -0.30 4.80
CA LEU A 258 -9.47 0.76 5.65
C LEU A 258 -8.41 0.26 6.65
N ALA A 259 -8.63 -0.90 7.26
CA ALA A 259 -7.64 -1.52 8.15
C ALA A 259 -6.35 -1.92 7.40
N GLY A 260 -6.47 -2.41 6.15
CA GLY A 260 -5.31 -2.71 5.30
C GLY A 260 -4.51 -1.47 4.94
N PHE A 261 -5.18 -0.36 4.60
CA PHE A 261 -4.50 0.92 4.36
C PHE A 261 -3.83 1.44 5.63
N ALA A 262 -4.53 1.42 6.77
CA ALA A 262 -3.99 1.87 8.06
C ALA A 262 -2.87 0.96 8.61
N TYR A 263 -2.66 -0.23 8.04
CA TYR A 263 -1.52 -1.09 8.35
C TYR A 263 -0.28 -0.73 7.54
N ALA A 264 -0.46 -0.14 6.35
CA ALA A 264 0.62 0.29 5.47
C ALA A 264 1.14 1.70 5.80
N PHE A 265 0.39 2.48 6.59
CA PHE A 265 0.72 3.80 7.12
C PHE A 265 1.04 3.73 8.60
#